data_AF-A0A1B0DCH7-F1
#
_entry.id   AF-A0A1B0DCH7-F1
#
_cell.length_a   1.000
_cell.length_b   1.000
_cell.length_c   1.000
_cell.angle_alpha   90.00
_cell.angle_beta   90.00
_cell.angle_gamma   90.00
#
_symmetry.space_group_name_H-M   'P 1'
#
loop_
_entity.id
_entity.type
_entity.pdbx_description
1 polymer ?
#
loop_
_entity_poly.entity_id
_entity_poly.type
_entity_poly.pdbx_seq_one_letter_code
_entity_poly.pdbx_strand_id
1 'polypeptide(L)'
;MSTRWYPIYQKGNPQLRVFLPNFWMKLIRSKEEQPKNVVEFSCSLEMTKYDIQNYLEKIYKVPVVDVRTRIESGKTTQDSNFGFVKKADDVKIAYVILPKDMSFEFPDIFPKDKKEKLKEEKSLDEGKKNHKKFLDRNKSRPSVPGWSKDVVRETKRFVVSQLISWKIVKTSSIMAHDSKRVTTNLTTMYGRIAPSGNHEKIKIYFCTDLDKSVLINNFEKRGWVQVAADDDWNFYWAGTQTCRNIFSVDSGYRMHDNQIINHFPNHYELSRKDLLVKNIKRYRKDLERDGSPLAEKTETNQSGGTKYLYLDFIPVTFVLPADYNMFVEEYRKNPSSTWIMKPCGKSQGAGIFLINKLSKLKKWSREAKTAFHPQIGKESYVISRYIDNPLLIGGKKFDLRLYVLVTSFRPLKAYQFKLGFCRFCTVKYDTSVTELDNMYVHLTNVSVQKHGGEYNNLHGGKWSVQNLRLYLEGTRGKEVTDKLFGSITWLIVHSLRAVSPVMASDRHCFECYGYDIIIDNTLKPWLVEVNASPSLTSTTVNDRILKYKLIDNILSVVLPPDGVP
;
A
#
# COMPACT_ATOMS: atom_id res chain seq x y z
N MET A 1 15.30 -29.05 1.84
CA MET A 1 14.00 -29.26 1.15
C MET A 1 13.00 -29.79 2.15
N SER A 2 11.90 -29.08 2.41
CA SER A 2 10.76 -29.59 3.18
C SER A 2 9.50 -29.05 2.52
N THR A 3 8.83 -29.91 1.76
CA THR A 3 7.55 -29.66 1.10
C THR A 3 6.47 -29.49 2.17
N ARG A 4 5.90 -28.28 2.29
CA ARG A 4 4.82 -27.97 3.23
C ARG A 4 3.47 -28.51 2.76
N TRP A 5 3.32 -29.83 2.72
CA TRP A 5 2.02 -30.48 2.62
C TRP A 5 1.67 -31.02 4.01
N TYR A 6 0.62 -30.47 4.63
CA TYR A 6 0.09 -31.04 5.86
C TYR A 6 -0.63 -32.35 5.51
N PRO A 7 -0.38 -33.46 6.24
CA PRO A 7 -1.08 -34.72 5.99
C PRO A 7 -2.59 -34.57 6.15
N ILE A 8 -3.35 -35.21 5.27
CA ILE A 8 -4.80 -35.35 5.35
C ILE A 8 -5.14 -36.09 6.65
N TYR A 9 -6.12 -35.56 7.39
CA TYR A 9 -6.55 -36.14 8.67
C TYR A 9 -6.96 -37.62 8.51
N GLN A 10 -6.35 -38.49 9.31
CA GLN A 10 -6.74 -39.89 9.50
C GLN A 10 -7.11 -40.11 10.97
N LYS A 11 -8.23 -40.80 11.21
CA LYS A 11 -8.77 -41.08 12.54
C LYS A 11 -7.79 -41.99 13.30
N GLY A 12 -7.15 -41.47 14.35
CA GLY A 12 -6.22 -42.23 15.21
C GLY A 12 -4.82 -41.61 15.38
N ASN A 13 -4.42 -40.64 14.55
CA ASN A 13 -3.17 -39.91 14.76
C ASN A 13 -3.35 -38.71 15.71
N PRO A 14 -2.38 -38.42 16.60
CA PRO A 14 -2.44 -37.22 17.43
C PRO A 14 -2.49 -35.98 16.54
N GLN A 15 -3.52 -35.17 16.74
CA GLN A 15 -3.76 -33.98 15.95
C GLN A 15 -2.74 -32.91 16.35
N LEU A 16 -1.60 -32.84 15.65
CA LEU A 16 -0.64 -31.75 15.77
C LEU A 16 -1.24 -30.46 15.15
N ARG A 17 -2.26 -29.89 15.78
CA ARG A 17 -2.67 -28.51 15.51
C ARG A 17 -1.65 -27.61 16.20
N VAL A 18 -0.62 -27.19 15.47
CA VAL A 18 0.19 -26.06 15.91
C VAL A 18 -0.68 -24.82 15.73
N PHE A 19 -1.41 -24.44 16.79
CA PHE A 19 -2.02 -23.13 16.87
C PHE A 19 -0.90 -22.12 17.01
N LEU A 20 -0.46 -21.55 15.88
CA LEU A 20 0.35 -20.35 15.93
C LEU A 20 -0.56 -19.22 16.40
N PRO A 21 -0.28 -18.61 17.56
CA PRO A 21 -1.06 -17.47 17.97
C PRO A 21 -0.94 -16.32 16.97
N ASN A 22 -1.97 -15.46 16.88
CA ASN A 22 -1.93 -14.23 16.07
C ASN A 22 -0.93 -13.18 16.59
N PHE A 23 -0.25 -13.47 17.70
CA PHE A 23 0.73 -12.62 18.34
C PHE A 23 2.15 -13.10 18.00
N TRP A 24 3.04 -12.14 17.75
CA TRP A 24 4.46 -12.41 17.56
C TRP A 24 5.25 -11.69 18.64
N MET A 25 6.37 -12.31 19.01
CA MET A 25 7.36 -11.75 19.91
C MET A 25 8.74 -12.06 19.33
N LYS A 26 9.55 -11.02 19.17
CA LYS A 26 10.87 -11.07 18.56
C LYS A 26 11.89 -10.49 19.54
N LEU A 27 12.89 -11.28 19.88
CA LEU A 27 14.03 -10.81 20.65
C LEU A 27 14.81 -9.74 19.84
N ILE A 28 15.10 -8.60 20.46
CA ILE A 28 15.82 -7.48 19.82
C ILE A 28 17.02 -7.02 20.66
N ARG A 29 18.13 -6.71 19.99
CA ARG A 29 19.32 -6.19 20.66
C ARG A 29 19.03 -4.75 21.11
N SER A 30 19.23 -4.47 22.40
CA SER A 30 19.01 -3.13 22.93
C SER A 30 19.97 -2.12 22.31
N LYS A 31 19.48 -0.91 22.05
CA LYS A 31 20.30 0.20 21.53
C LYS A 31 21.17 0.81 22.63
N GLU A 32 20.75 0.67 23.88
CA GLU A 32 21.43 1.18 25.07
C GLU A 32 21.92 0.02 25.93
N GLU A 33 22.97 0.22 26.72
CA GLU A 33 23.43 -0.80 27.67
C GLU A 33 22.36 -1.03 28.74
N GLN A 34 21.82 -2.24 28.77
CA GLN A 34 20.86 -2.67 29.77
C GLN A 34 21.56 -3.55 30.82
N PRO A 35 21.00 -3.64 32.05
CA PRO A 35 21.46 -4.63 33.02
C PRO A 35 21.41 -6.03 32.43
N LYS A 36 22.35 -6.89 32.82
CA LYS A 36 22.47 -8.25 32.24
C LYS A 36 21.23 -9.12 32.43
N ASN A 37 20.39 -8.81 33.42
CA ASN A 37 19.14 -9.52 33.67
C ASN A 37 17.92 -8.91 32.93
N VAL A 38 18.12 -7.93 32.03
CA VAL A 38 17.04 -7.29 31.28
C VAL A 38 17.14 -7.69 29.81
N VAL A 39 16.02 -8.22 29.28
CA VAL A 39 15.91 -8.67 27.89
C VAL A 39 14.86 -7.85 27.16
N GLU A 40 15.20 -7.37 25.98
CA GLU A 40 14.32 -6.55 25.17
C GLU A 40 13.66 -7.36 24.05
N PHE A 41 12.33 -7.28 23.98
CA PHE A 41 11.54 -7.90 22.93
C PHE A 41 10.72 -6.85 22.19
N SER A 42 10.60 -7.01 20.88
CA SER A 42 9.57 -6.36 20.07
C SER A 42 8.38 -7.31 19.94
N CYS A 43 7.17 -6.84 20.22
CA CYS A 43 5.98 -7.68 20.22
C CYS A 43 4.76 -6.99 19.59
N SER A 44 3.73 -7.78 19.31
CA SER A 44 2.43 -7.28 18.84
C SER A 44 1.84 -6.25 19.81
N LEU A 45 1.29 -5.15 19.28
CA LEU A 45 0.62 -4.10 20.05
C LEU A 45 -0.55 -4.63 20.91
N GLU A 46 -1.16 -5.75 20.49
CA GLU A 46 -2.27 -6.41 21.18
C GLU A 46 -1.84 -7.15 22.46
N MET A 47 -0.57 -7.54 22.60
CA MET A 47 -0.09 -8.28 23.78
C MET A 47 -0.01 -7.38 25.01
N THR A 48 -0.64 -7.80 26.11
CA THR A 48 -0.48 -7.16 27.42
C THR A 48 0.83 -7.61 28.09
N LYS A 49 1.26 -6.89 29.14
CA LYS A 49 2.41 -7.29 29.95
C LYS A 49 2.24 -8.71 30.54
N TYR A 50 1.01 -9.08 30.91
CA TYR A 50 0.68 -10.40 31.44
C TYR A 50 0.71 -11.48 30.35
N ASP A 51 0.33 -11.15 29.12
CA ASP A 51 0.44 -12.09 27.99
C ASP A 51 1.91 -12.42 27.72
N ILE A 52 2.79 -11.41 27.75
CA ILE A 52 4.23 -11.57 27.54
C ILE A 52 4.84 -12.43 28.65
N GLN A 53 4.52 -12.13 29.91
CA GLN A 53 4.97 -12.92 31.06
C GLN A 53 4.51 -14.38 30.94
N ASN A 54 3.21 -14.61 30.72
CA ASN A 54 2.65 -15.95 30.53
C ASN A 54 3.30 -16.68 29.35
N TYR A 55 3.55 -15.98 28.24
CA TYR A 55 4.17 -16.57 27.05
C TYR A 55 5.58 -17.08 27.35
N LEU A 56 6.39 -16.30 28.07
CA LEU A 56 7.74 -16.69 28.47
C LEU A 56 7.76 -17.79 29.53
N GLU A 57 6.94 -17.67 30.57
CA GLU A 57 6.91 -18.63 31.68
C GLU A 57 6.28 -19.96 31.27
N LYS A 58 5.18 -19.95 30.52
CA LYS A 58 4.43 -21.17 30.21
C LYS A 58 5.02 -21.94 29.03
N ILE A 59 5.46 -21.23 27.98
CA ILE A 59 5.96 -21.86 26.75
C ILE A 59 7.46 -22.09 26.83
N TYR A 60 8.23 -21.05 27.16
CA TYR A 60 9.70 -21.13 27.15
C TYR A 60 10.30 -21.50 28.51
N LYS A 61 9.48 -21.60 29.56
CA LYS A 61 9.91 -21.90 30.94
C LYS A 61 10.97 -20.92 31.47
N VAL A 62 10.90 -19.67 31.03
CA VAL A 62 11.79 -18.60 31.48
C VAL A 62 11.13 -17.90 32.68
N PRO A 63 11.77 -17.83 33.85
CA PRO A 63 11.23 -17.10 34.99
C PRO A 63 11.29 -15.59 34.73
N VAL A 64 10.18 -14.90 34.98
CA VAL A 64 10.05 -13.46 34.75
C VAL A 64 9.65 -12.78 36.04
N VAL A 65 10.41 -11.76 36.46
CA VAL A 65 10.12 -10.98 37.67
C VAL A 65 9.15 -9.84 37.36
N ASP A 66 9.40 -9.12 36.27
CA ASP A 66 8.57 -7.98 35.86
C ASP A 66 8.65 -7.80 34.33
N VAL A 67 7.59 -7.25 33.74
CA VAL A 67 7.53 -6.90 32.33
C VAL A 67 7.06 -5.45 32.22
N ARG A 68 7.96 -4.60 31.71
CA ARG A 68 7.64 -3.21 31.38
C ARG A 68 7.46 -3.09 29.89
N THR A 69 6.41 -2.41 29.45
CA THR A 69 6.16 -2.21 28.02
C THR A 69 6.10 -0.73 27.69
N ARG A 70 6.64 -0.36 26.54
CA ARG A 70 6.48 0.96 25.95
C ARG A 70 6.12 0.82 24.48
N ILE A 71 5.36 1.77 23.95
CA ILE A 71 5.09 1.85 22.51
C ILE A 71 6.15 2.79 21.92
N GLU A 72 6.99 2.26 21.03
CA GLU A 72 7.93 3.07 20.24
C GLU A 72 7.23 3.43 18.93
N SER A 73 7.02 4.73 18.71
CA SER A 73 6.45 5.20 17.45
C SER A 73 7.39 4.88 16.30
N GLY A 74 6.82 4.37 15.21
CA GLY A 74 7.57 4.10 14.00
C GLY A 74 8.19 5.39 13.46
N LYS A 75 9.45 5.31 13.04
CA LYS A 75 10.16 6.48 12.50
C LYS A 75 9.42 7.02 11.28
N THR A 76 9.26 8.34 11.27
CA THR A 76 8.82 9.08 10.09
C THR A 76 10.05 9.36 9.23
N THR A 77 10.18 8.64 8.12
CA THR A 77 11.29 8.79 7.19
C THR A 77 10.77 9.36 5.88
N GLN A 78 11.49 10.32 5.32
CA GLN A 78 11.31 10.68 3.93
C GLN A 78 11.95 9.59 3.07
N ASP A 79 11.19 9.04 2.13
CA ASP A 79 11.73 8.07 1.17
C ASP A 79 12.84 8.75 0.35
N SER A 80 14.03 8.15 0.31
CA SER A 80 15.20 8.74 -0.35
C SER A 80 15.07 8.80 -1.87
N ASN A 81 14.26 7.91 -2.45
CA ASN A 81 14.12 7.78 -3.91
C ASN A 81 12.94 8.61 -4.42
N PHE A 82 11.93 8.79 -3.57
CA PHE A 82 10.62 9.29 -3.97
C PHE A 82 10.17 10.53 -3.16
N GLY A 83 10.83 10.89 -2.06
CA GLY A 83 10.57 12.14 -1.36
C GLY A 83 9.21 12.24 -0.63
N PHE A 84 8.37 11.20 -0.64
CA PHE A 84 7.18 11.14 0.21
C PHE A 84 7.54 10.75 1.64
N VAL A 85 6.77 11.25 2.60
CA VAL A 85 6.96 10.95 4.02
C VAL A 85 6.23 9.66 4.37
N LYS A 86 6.98 8.65 4.82
CA LYS A 86 6.45 7.37 5.27
C LYS A 86 6.62 7.25 6.79
N LYS A 87 5.55 6.92 7.49
CA LYS A 87 5.61 6.51 8.89
C LYS A 87 5.76 4.98 8.93
N ALA A 88 6.79 4.48 9.61
CA ALA A 88 6.88 3.06 9.92
C ALA A 88 5.78 2.64 10.92
N ASP A 89 5.53 1.34 11.05
CA ASP A 89 4.59 0.84 12.05
C ASP A 89 5.10 1.13 13.46
N ASP A 90 4.17 1.47 14.36
CA ASP A 90 4.46 1.56 15.78
C ASP A 90 4.65 0.14 16.34
N VAL A 91 5.66 -0.04 17.19
CA VAL A 91 6.00 -1.35 17.78
C VAL A 91 5.91 -1.28 19.28
N LYS A 92 5.43 -2.35 19.92
CA LYS A 92 5.52 -2.48 21.38
C LYS A 92 6.87 -3.09 21.72
N ILE A 93 7.63 -2.38 22.54
CA ILE A 93 8.88 -2.84 23.11
C ILE A 93 8.61 -3.29 24.54
N ALA A 94 9.02 -4.51 24.87
CA ALA A 94 8.88 -5.11 26.18
C ALA A 94 10.26 -5.36 26.80
N TYR A 95 10.48 -4.78 27.96
CA TYR A 95 11.60 -5.01 28.85
C TYR A 95 11.21 -6.08 29.85
N VAL A 96 11.78 -7.26 29.68
CA VAL A 96 11.55 -8.41 30.55
C VAL A 96 12.70 -8.47 31.55
N ILE A 97 12.36 -8.33 32.83
CA ILE A 97 13.30 -8.38 33.94
C ILE A 97 13.34 -9.82 34.43
N LEU A 98 14.51 -10.46 34.28
CA LEU A 98 14.80 -11.78 34.81
C LEU A 98 15.24 -11.69 36.28
N PRO A 99 15.17 -12.80 37.02
CA PRO A 99 15.76 -12.92 38.36
C PRO A 99 17.22 -12.45 38.41
N LYS A 100 17.65 -11.91 39.55
CA LYS A 100 18.98 -11.27 39.70
C LYS A 100 20.16 -12.24 39.50
N ASP A 101 19.91 -13.53 39.69
CA ASP A 101 20.82 -14.66 39.48
C ASP A 101 20.94 -15.05 37.99
N MET A 102 20.10 -14.52 37.11
CA MET A 102 20.14 -14.79 35.68
C MET A 102 20.74 -13.63 34.89
N SER A 103 21.60 -13.97 33.93
CA SER A 103 22.11 -13.05 32.93
C SER A 103 21.78 -13.55 31.53
N PHE A 104 21.42 -12.64 30.63
CA PHE A 104 21.15 -12.92 29.24
C PHE A 104 22.26 -12.38 28.34
N GLU A 105 22.78 -13.24 27.46
CA GLU A 105 23.69 -12.86 26.40
C GLU A 105 23.08 -13.21 25.05
N PHE A 106 23.17 -12.28 24.10
CA PHE A 106 22.66 -12.49 22.75
C PHE A 106 23.46 -13.59 22.04
N PRO A 107 22.82 -14.66 21.54
CA PRO A 107 23.53 -15.72 20.83
C PRO A 107 24.17 -15.18 19.54
N ASP A 108 25.39 -15.61 19.24
CA ASP A 108 26.06 -15.33 17.97
C ASP A 108 25.62 -16.36 16.92
N ILE A 109 24.48 -16.08 16.28
CA ILE A 109 23.82 -17.00 15.33
C ILE A 109 24.57 -17.05 13.98
N PHE A 110 25.50 -16.12 13.74
CA PHE A 110 26.31 -16.05 12.52
C PHE A 110 27.78 -15.80 12.90
N PRO A 111 28.52 -16.82 13.34
CA PRO A 111 29.93 -16.67 13.66
C PRO A 111 30.68 -16.25 12.38
N LYS A 112 30.95 -14.94 12.24
CA LYS A 112 31.82 -14.45 11.18
C LYS A 112 33.22 -15.00 11.44
N ASP A 113 33.79 -15.74 10.49
CA ASP A 113 35.14 -16.25 10.56
C ASP A 113 36.10 -15.09 10.90
N LYS A 114 37.00 -15.30 11.87
CA LYS A 114 38.00 -14.27 12.27
C LYS A 114 38.79 -13.72 11.08
N LYS A 115 38.98 -14.53 10.03
CA LYS A 115 39.60 -14.13 8.76
C LYS A 115 38.80 -13.09 7.97
N GLU A 116 37.48 -13.15 7.99
CA GLU A 116 36.61 -12.17 7.30
C GLU A 116 36.57 -10.84 8.04
N LYS A 117 36.48 -10.85 9.37
CA LYS A 117 36.59 -9.62 10.19
C LYS A 117 37.93 -8.89 9.95
N LEU A 118 39.04 -9.63 9.95
CA LEU A 118 40.37 -9.09 9.66
C LEU A 118 40.50 -8.57 8.22
N LYS A 119 39.78 -9.16 7.26
CA LYS A 119 39.73 -8.65 5.87
C LYS A 119 38.90 -7.37 5.74
N GLU A 120 37.72 -7.33 6.37
CA GLU A 120 36.84 -6.15 6.40
C GLU A 120 37.54 -4.95 7.08
N GLU A 121 38.25 -5.18 8.20
CA GLU A 121 39.03 -4.13 8.88
C GLU A 121 40.20 -3.62 8.04
N LYS A 122 40.94 -4.53 7.39
CA LYS A 122 42.04 -4.15 6.48
C LYS A 122 41.55 -3.35 5.27
N SER A 123 40.42 -3.74 4.67
CA SER A 123 39.88 -3.01 3.52
C SER A 123 39.37 -1.61 3.92
N LEU A 124 38.79 -1.48 5.12
CA LEU A 124 38.35 -0.19 5.66
C LEU A 124 39.55 0.74 5.95
N ASP A 125 40.64 0.21 6.49
CA ASP A 125 41.84 1.01 6.76
C ASP A 125 42.61 1.39 5.48
N GLU A 126 42.62 0.53 4.46
CA GLU A 126 43.10 0.90 3.13
C GLU A 126 42.24 1.99 2.49
N GLY A 127 40.91 1.90 2.61
CA GLY A 127 39.98 2.93 2.16
C GLY A 127 40.25 4.29 2.82
N LYS A 128 40.49 4.32 4.13
CA LYS A 128 40.86 5.53 4.87
C LYS A 128 42.20 6.10 4.44
N LYS A 129 43.21 5.25 4.23
CA LYS A 129 44.55 5.68 3.76
C LYS A 129 44.49 6.26 2.35
N ASN A 130 43.72 5.65 1.45
CA ASN A 130 43.52 6.14 0.09
C ASN A 130 42.75 7.47 0.07
N HIS A 131 41.74 7.63 0.92
CA HIS A 131 41.02 8.89 1.07
C HIS A 131 41.92 10.01 1.61
N LYS A 132 42.78 9.71 2.59
CA LYS A 132 43.76 10.67 3.13
C LYS A 132 44.78 11.09 2.07
N LYS A 133 45.30 10.15 1.29
CA LYS A 133 46.20 10.44 0.14
C LYS A 133 45.51 11.28 -0.94
N PHE A 134 44.22 11.05 -1.20
CA PHE A 134 43.43 11.84 -2.15
C PHE A 134 43.23 13.29 -1.67
N LEU A 135 42.94 13.48 -0.37
CA LEU A 135 42.80 14.81 0.23
C LEU A 135 44.13 15.58 0.26
N ASP A 136 45.25 14.92 0.57
CA ASP A 136 46.56 15.55 0.61
C ASP A 136 47.08 15.91 -0.79
N ARG A 137 46.75 15.13 -1.84
CA ARG A 137 47.08 15.46 -3.25
C ARG A 137 46.33 16.69 -3.79
N ASN A 138 45.17 17.01 -3.24
CA ASN A 138 44.30 18.08 -3.73
C ASN A 138 44.34 19.36 -2.87
N LYS A 139 45.32 19.50 -1.97
CA LYS A 139 45.45 20.66 -1.06
C LYS A 139 45.82 21.98 -1.75
N SER A 140 46.41 21.96 -2.95
CA SER A 140 47.02 23.14 -3.58
C SER A 140 46.56 23.40 -5.03
N ARG A 141 45.28 23.21 -5.36
CA ARG A 141 44.69 23.66 -6.64
C ARG A 141 43.88 24.95 -6.47
N PRO A 142 44.33 26.12 -6.99
CA PRO A 142 43.70 27.41 -6.71
C PRO A 142 42.46 27.76 -7.57
N SER A 143 41.92 26.86 -8.38
CA SER A 143 41.00 27.23 -9.48
C SER A 143 39.74 26.36 -9.61
N VAL A 144 39.13 25.93 -8.49
CA VAL A 144 37.80 25.28 -8.52
C VAL A 144 36.76 26.13 -7.76
N PRO A 145 35.66 26.59 -8.41
CA PRO A 145 34.64 27.43 -7.79
C PRO A 145 33.90 26.76 -6.62
N GLY A 146 33.41 27.58 -5.69
CA GLY A 146 32.93 27.16 -4.35
C GLY A 146 31.83 26.09 -4.29
N TRP A 147 31.03 25.89 -5.34
CA TRP A 147 29.95 24.90 -5.37
C TRP A 147 30.45 23.44 -5.47
N SER A 148 31.70 23.22 -5.90
CA SER A 148 32.33 21.89 -5.88
C SER A 148 32.65 21.41 -4.45
N LYS A 149 32.70 22.32 -3.47
CA LYS A 149 32.89 21.98 -2.05
C LYS A 149 31.61 21.45 -1.38
N ASP A 150 30.43 21.63 -2.00
CA ASP A 150 29.16 21.17 -1.43
C ASP A 150 28.86 19.70 -1.73
N VAL A 151 29.33 19.16 -2.86
CA VAL A 151 29.23 17.71 -3.16
C VAL A 151 30.05 16.87 -2.16
N VAL A 152 31.15 17.42 -1.64
CA VAL A 152 31.97 16.80 -0.57
C VAL A 152 31.34 16.97 0.82
N ARG A 153 30.45 17.96 0.98
CA ARG A 153 29.71 18.23 2.23
C ARG A 153 28.54 17.25 2.42
N GLU A 154 27.94 16.79 1.32
CA GLU A 154 26.92 15.73 1.31
C GLU A 154 27.51 14.36 1.71
N THR A 155 28.71 14.02 1.23
CA THR A 155 29.43 12.80 1.64
C THR A 155 29.91 12.89 3.09
N LYS A 156 30.28 14.10 3.55
CA LYS A 156 30.51 14.36 4.98
C LYS A 156 29.25 14.12 5.80
N ARG A 157 28.04 14.50 5.37
CA ARG A 157 26.81 14.20 6.13
C ARG A 157 26.52 12.71 6.21
N PHE A 158 26.81 11.93 5.17
CA PHE A 158 26.59 10.48 5.19
C PHE A 158 27.58 9.74 6.13
N VAL A 159 28.85 10.16 6.15
CA VAL A 159 29.89 9.57 7.03
C VAL A 159 29.83 10.14 8.45
N VAL A 160 29.49 11.42 8.62
CA VAL A 160 29.30 12.06 9.93
C VAL A 160 27.98 11.62 10.58
N SER A 161 26.93 11.30 9.82
CA SER A 161 25.71 10.67 10.35
C SER A 161 25.98 9.27 10.92
N GLN A 162 26.95 8.53 10.38
CA GLN A 162 27.40 7.27 10.98
C GLN A 162 28.39 7.47 12.14
N LEU A 163 29.16 8.58 12.16
CA LEU A 163 30.12 8.89 13.24
C LEU A 163 29.53 9.61 14.46
N ILE A 164 28.45 10.39 14.32
CA ILE A 164 27.80 11.08 15.46
C ILE A 164 27.05 10.08 16.37
N SER A 165 26.79 8.86 15.90
CA SER A 165 26.24 7.79 16.76
C SER A 165 27.28 7.15 17.69
N TRP A 166 28.56 7.51 17.64
CA TRP A 166 29.64 6.77 18.31
C TRP A 166 30.68 7.62 19.05
N LYS A 167 30.35 8.86 19.46
CA LYS A 167 31.22 9.68 20.34
C LYS A 167 30.46 10.71 21.18
N ILE A 168 29.80 10.28 22.26
CA ILE A 168 29.62 11.10 23.48
C ILE A 168 29.67 10.17 24.69
N VAL A 169 30.82 10.12 25.37
CA VAL A 169 30.93 9.66 26.77
C VAL A 169 31.97 10.53 27.49
N LYS A 170 31.50 11.11 28.61
CA LYS A 170 32.20 11.65 29.80
C LYS A 170 32.98 12.96 29.70
N THR A 171 32.37 13.99 30.29
CA THR A 171 33.00 14.79 31.36
C THR A 171 32.05 14.85 32.56
N SER A 172 32.59 14.55 33.73
CA SER A 172 31.92 14.53 35.03
C SER A 172 32.25 15.77 35.84
N SER A 173 31.26 16.30 36.58
CA SER A 173 31.28 16.53 38.04
C SER A 173 30.74 17.91 38.52
N ILE A 174 29.97 17.82 39.62
CA ILE A 174 29.62 18.79 40.68
C ILE A 174 28.61 19.91 40.39
N MET A 175 27.42 19.84 41.02
CA MET A 175 26.95 20.73 42.10
C MET A 175 25.54 20.30 42.56
N ALA A 176 25.36 20.32 43.87
CA ALA A 176 24.15 19.96 44.62
C ALA A 176 23.16 21.14 44.74
N HIS A 177 21.98 20.82 45.30
CA HIS A 177 20.84 21.69 45.66
C HIS A 177 20.03 22.21 44.45
N ASP A 178 18.69 22.31 44.45
CA ASP A 178 17.74 22.35 45.55
C ASP A 178 16.33 21.94 45.08
N SER A 179 15.48 21.69 46.07
CA SER A 179 14.09 21.25 45.99
C SER A 179 13.15 22.21 45.24
N LYS A 180 12.20 21.66 44.46
CA LYS A 180 10.76 22.01 44.55
C LYS A 180 9.90 21.12 43.64
N ARG A 181 8.96 20.43 44.28
CA ARG A 181 7.82 19.71 43.69
C ARG A 181 7.02 20.66 42.80
N VAL A 182 6.78 20.26 41.55
CA VAL A 182 5.59 20.65 40.79
C VAL A 182 4.97 19.36 40.27
N THR A 183 3.93 18.91 40.96
CA THR A 183 3.06 17.81 40.54
C THR A 183 2.23 18.26 39.35
N THR A 184 2.54 17.77 38.16
CA THR A 184 1.60 17.75 37.03
C THR A 184 1.30 16.30 36.68
N ASN A 185 0.07 15.88 36.98
CA ASN A 185 -0.47 14.57 36.65
C ASN A 185 -0.55 14.42 35.12
N LEU A 186 0.37 13.64 34.54
CA LEU A 186 0.29 13.13 33.17
C LEU A 186 -0.09 11.66 33.23
N THR A 187 -1.37 11.40 33.48
CA THR A 187 -1.97 10.07 33.35
C THR A 187 -2.99 10.11 32.23
N THR A 188 -2.57 10.00 30.97
CA THR A 188 -3.46 9.54 29.91
C THR A 188 -2.66 9.05 28.72
N MET A 189 -2.91 7.80 28.32
CA MET A 189 -3.06 7.32 26.94
C MET A 189 -2.75 5.81 26.87
N TYR A 190 -3.75 5.04 26.46
CA TYR A 190 -3.71 3.59 26.13
C TYR A 190 -3.65 2.59 27.28
N GLY A 191 -4.61 2.69 28.20
CA GLY A 191 -5.13 1.54 28.93
C GLY A 191 -6.62 1.39 28.60
N ARG A 192 -7.10 0.18 28.33
CA ARG A 192 -8.54 -0.10 28.40
C ARG A 192 -9.00 0.29 29.80
N ILE A 193 -9.77 1.36 29.90
CA ILE A 193 -10.40 1.80 31.13
C ILE A 193 -11.35 0.67 31.54
N ALA A 194 -11.13 0.09 32.72
CA ALA A 194 -12.15 -0.72 33.37
C ALA A 194 -13.36 0.19 33.64
N PRO A 195 -14.61 -0.23 33.35
CA PRO A 195 -15.75 0.66 33.48
C PRO A 195 -16.08 0.86 34.96
N SER A 196 -15.53 1.92 35.56
CA SER A 196 -16.03 2.50 36.80
C SER A 196 -16.73 3.81 36.44
N GLY A 197 -18.07 3.77 36.43
CA GLY A 197 -18.92 4.95 36.23
C GLY A 197 -20.00 4.75 35.16
N ASN A 198 -21.26 4.95 35.55
CA ASN A 198 -22.45 4.99 34.69
C ASN A 198 -22.38 6.16 33.69
N HIS A 199 -21.52 6.06 32.67
CA HIS A 199 -21.72 6.83 31.45
C HIS A 199 -22.64 6.03 30.55
N GLU A 200 -23.83 6.56 30.25
CA GLU A 200 -24.66 6.04 29.17
C GLU A 200 -23.78 5.86 27.93
N LYS A 201 -23.64 4.62 27.46
CA LYS A 201 -22.93 4.36 26.21
C LYS A 201 -23.69 5.09 25.11
N ILE A 202 -23.07 6.12 24.53
CA ILE A 202 -23.59 6.82 23.37
C ILE A 202 -23.91 5.76 22.31
N LYS A 203 -25.19 5.65 21.93
CA LYS A 203 -25.62 4.75 20.86
C LYS A 203 -25.21 5.37 19.54
N ILE A 204 -24.46 4.62 18.74
CA ILE A 204 -24.06 5.04 17.38
C ILE A 204 -24.98 4.34 16.39
N TYR A 205 -25.54 5.13 15.49
CA TYR A 205 -26.45 4.66 14.45
C TYR A 205 -25.72 4.57 13.10
N PHE A 206 -25.90 3.46 12.40
CA PHE A 206 -25.31 3.26 11.08
C PHE A 206 -26.36 2.94 10.02
N CYS A 207 -26.10 3.39 8.80
CA CYS A 207 -26.87 3.07 7.61
C CYS A 207 -25.98 2.41 6.56
N THR A 208 -26.53 1.50 5.76
CA THR A 208 -25.80 0.88 4.64
C THR A 208 -26.76 0.52 3.51
N ASP A 209 -26.37 0.87 2.28
CA ASP A 209 -27.09 0.44 1.07
C ASP A 209 -26.66 -0.98 0.64
N LEU A 210 -25.61 -1.49 1.27
CA LEU A 210 -24.98 -2.74 0.92
C LEU A 210 -25.23 -3.77 2.02
N ASP A 211 -26.08 -4.74 1.72
CA ASP A 211 -26.20 -5.94 2.54
C ASP A 211 -25.00 -6.87 2.30
N LYS A 212 -23.95 -6.66 3.09
CA LYS A 212 -22.70 -7.43 3.07
C LYS A 212 -22.29 -7.75 4.51
N SER A 213 -22.18 -9.04 4.80
CA SER A 213 -21.79 -9.54 6.13
C SER A 213 -20.46 -8.96 6.65
N VAL A 214 -19.50 -8.65 5.77
CA VAL A 214 -18.22 -8.04 6.19
C VAL A 214 -18.40 -6.61 6.73
N LEU A 215 -19.45 -5.89 6.32
CA LEU A 215 -19.80 -4.56 6.83
C LEU A 215 -20.62 -4.70 8.12
N ILE A 216 -21.75 -5.41 8.02
CA ILE A 216 -22.72 -5.57 9.12
C ILE A 216 -22.02 -6.13 10.36
N ASN A 217 -21.27 -7.23 10.22
CA ASN A 217 -20.56 -7.84 11.36
C ASN A 217 -19.47 -6.93 11.94
N ASN A 218 -18.95 -5.95 11.20
CA ASN A 218 -18.00 -4.98 11.72
C ASN A 218 -18.69 -3.88 12.54
N PHE A 219 -19.88 -3.45 12.13
CA PHE A 219 -20.70 -2.48 12.84
C PHE A 219 -21.35 -3.08 14.10
N GLU A 220 -21.98 -4.25 13.98
CA GLU A 220 -22.60 -4.97 15.10
C GLU A 220 -21.59 -5.32 16.20
N LYS A 221 -20.37 -5.74 15.82
CA LYS A 221 -19.29 -6.02 16.79
C LYS A 221 -18.91 -4.78 17.62
N ARG A 222 -19.14 -3.58 17.09
CA ARG A 222 -18.92 -2.30 17.79
C ARG A 222 -20.14 -1.86 18.60
N GLY A 223 -21.22 -2.62 18.58
CA GLY A 223 -22.48 -2.31 19.25
C GLY A 223 -23.29 -1.20 18.56
N TRP A 224 -23.02 -0.94 17.28
CA TRP A 224 -23.77 0.05 16.51
C TRP A 224 -25.14 -0.49 16.11
N VAL A 225 -26.12 0.40 16.03
CA VAL A 225 -27.52 0.06 15.72
C VAL A 225 -27.81 0.45 14.27
N GLN A 226 -28.36 -0.49 13.50
CA GLN A 226 -28.74 -0.21 12.12
C GLN A 226 -30.03 0.62 12.09
N VAL A 227 -30.04 1.66 11.25
CA VAL A 227 -31.20 2.54 11.01
C VAL A 227 -31.47 2.67 9.51
N ALA A 228 -32.65 3.17 9.16
CA ALA A 228 -32.98 3.46 7.77
C ALA A 228 -32.28 4.75 7.29
N ALA A 229 -32.32 5.01 5.99
CA ALA A 229 -31.61 6.16 5.40
C ALA A 229 -32.28 7.51 5.71
N ASP A 230 -33.57 7.48 6.06
CA ASP A 230 -34.42 8.58 6.46
C ASP A 230 -34.37 8.88 7.97
N ASP A 231 -33.78 7.98 8.77
CA ASP A 231 -33.55 8.19 10.19
C ASP A 231 -32.25 8.98 10.48
N ASP A 232 -32.08 9.41 11.73
CA ASP A 232 -30.83 10.01 12.20
C ASP A 232 -29.70 8.97 12.27
N TRP A 233 -28.71 9.09 11.37
CA TRP A 233 -27.53 8.23 11.32
C TRP A 233 -26.25 9.01 11.62
N ASN A 234 -25.24 8.31 12.17
CA ASN A 234 -23.89 8.85 12.38
C ASN A 234 -22.90 8.35 11.33
N PHE A 235 -23.08 7.12 10.84
CA PHE A 235 -22.18 6.53 9.88
C PHE A 235 -22.95 5.89 8.72
N TYR A 236 -22.74 6.38 7.51
CA TYR A 236 -23.38 5.85 6.30
C TYR A 236 -22.37 5.19 5.39
N TRP A 237 -22.45 3.86 5.27
CA TRP A 237 -21.83 3.12 4.18
C TRP A 237 -22.74 3.12 2.94
N ALA A 238 -22.73 4.24 2.23
CA ALA A 238 -23.56 4.48 1.05
C ALA A 238 -22.99 3.83 -0.22
N GLY A 239 -23.90 3.56 -1.17
CA GLY A 239 -23.55 3.33 -2.57
C GLY A 239 -23.22 4.65 -3.28
N THR A 240 -22.55 4.57 -4.43
CA THR A 240 -22.15 5.77 -5.19
C THR A 240 -23.32 6.62 -5.65
N GLN A 241 -24.47 6.01 -5.94
CA GLN A 241 -25.67 6.73 -6.38
C GLN A 241 -26.33 7.49 -5.22
N THR A 242 -26.42 6.85 -4.06
CA THR A 242 -26.93 7.47 -2.83
C THR A 242 -26.06 8.66 -2.41
N CYS A 243 -24.74 8.48 -2.40
CA CYS A 243 -23.82 9.58 -2.15
C CYS A 243 -24.04 10.75 -3.13
N ARG A 244 -24.18 10.47 -4.43
CA ARG A 244 -24.49 11.52 -5.42
C ARG A 244 -25.79 12.25 -5.11
N ASN A 245 -26.82 11.55 -4.64
CA ASN A 245 -28.10 12.16 -4.29
C ASN A 245 -27.97 13.04 -3.04
N ILE A 246 -27.25 12.58 -2.00
CA ILE A 246 -26.99 13.32 -0.75
C ILE A 246 -26.24 14.62 -1.02
N PHE A 247 -25.25 14.61 -1.91
CA PHE A 247 -24.49 15.80 -2.29
C PHE A 247 -25.10 16.57 -3.48
N SER A 248 -26.27 16.16 -3.98
CA SER A 248 -26.93 16.90 -5.04
C SER A 248 -27.38 18.25 -4.53
N VAL A 249 -27.20 19.30 -5.32
CA VAL A 249 -27.66 20.66 -5.00
C VAL A 249 -29.18 20.67 -4.74
N ASP A 250 -29.92 19.84 -5.47
CA ASP A 250 -31.39 19.73 -5.36
C ASP A 250 -31.85 19.10 -4.05
N SER A 251 -30.99 18.33 -3.36
CA SER A 251 -31.36 17.68 -2.10
C SER A 251 -31.47 18.66 -0.93
N GLY A 252 -30.74 19.79 -1.00
CA GLY A 252 -30.60 20.73 0.13
C GLY A 252 -30.00 20.12 1.39
N TYR A 253 -29.54 18.86 1.35
CA TYR A 253 -29.11 18.13 2.53
C TYR A 253 -27.75 18.61 3.01
N ARG A 254 -27.67 18.92 4.30
CA ARG A 254 -26.43 19.38 4.94
C ARG A 254 -26.07 18.42 6.07
N MET A 255 -24.92 17.77 5.93
CA MET A 255 -24.45 16.83 6.94
C MET A 255 -24.11 17.54 8.26
N HIS A 256 -24.44 16.86 9.35
CA HIS A 256 -24.11 17.24 10.71
C HIS A 256 -22.66 16.87 11.07
N ASP A 257 -22.13 17.50 12.11
CA ASP A 257 -20.75 17.33 12.57
C ASP A 257 -20.39 15.90 12.97
N ASN A 258 -21.37 15.13 13.42
CA ASN A 258 -21.28 13.73 13.87
C ASN A 258 -21.62 12.72 12.77
N GLN A 259 -21.58 13.14 11.51
CA GLN A 259 -21.88 12.31 10.35
C GLN A 259 -20.65 12.01 9.52
N ILE A 260 -20.52 10.75 9.11
CA ILE A 260 -19.44 10.29 8.26
C ILE A 260 -20.01 9.42 7.12
N ILE A 261 -19.52 9.63 5.90
CA ILE A 261 -19.91 8.90 4.69
C ILE A 261 -18.68 8.40 3.92
N ASN A 262 -18.79 7.20 3.32
CA ASN A 262 -17.72 6.47 2.67
C ASN A 262 -17.40 6.92 1.22
N HIS A 263 -17.82 8.12 0.82
CA HIS A 263 -17.60 8.63 -0.53
C HIS A 263 -17.32 10.13 -0.59
N PHE A 264 -16.35 10.54 -1.43
CA PHE A 264 -16.21 11.94 -1.84
C PHE A 264 -17.25 12.29 -2.93
N PRO A 265 -17.82 13.52 -2.95
CA PRO A 265 -18.86 13.90 -3.91
C PRO A 265 -18.45 13.69 -5.37
N ASN A 266 -17.19 14.04 -5.68
CA ASN A 266 -16.62 13.93 -7.01
C ASN A 266 -15.58 12.81 -7.14
N HIS A 267 -15.69 11.73 -6.35
CA HIS A 267 -14.78 10.56 -6.37
C HIS A 267 -14.48 10.01 -7.79
N TYR A 268 -15.39 10.23 -8.74
CA TYR A 268 -15.27 9.83 -10.13
C TYR A 268 -14.12 10.48 -10.90
N GLU A 269 -13.51 11.58 -10.44
CA GLU A 269 -12.31 12.16 -11.09
C GLU A 269 -11.11 11.21 -11.09
N LEU A 270 -11.04 10.32 -10.10
CA LEU A 270 -10.00 9.29 -10.01
C LEU A 270 -10.47 7.95 -10.58
N SER A 271 -11.75 7.59 -10.40
CA SER A 271 -12.24 6.26 -10.77
C SER A 271 -12.73 6.13 -12.22
N ARG A 272 -13.16 7.22 -12.85
CA ARG A 272 -13.47 7.21 -14.29
C ARG A 272 -12.20 7.27 -15.12
N LYS A 273 -12.13 6.41 -16.14
CA LYS A 273 -10.92 6.19 -16.94
C LYS A 273 -10.50 7.42 -17.76
N ASP A 274 -11.46 8.13 -18.33
CA ASP A 274 -11.25 9.38 -19.07
C ASP A 274 -10.73 10.50 -18.16
N LEU A 275 -11.35 10.68 -16.99
CA LEU A 275 -10.96 11.71 -16.02
C LEU A 275 -9.61 11.42 -15.38
N LEU A 276 -9.31 10.16 -15.03
CA LEU A 276 -8.00 9.73 -14.53
C LEU A 276 -6.88 10.17 -15.48
N VAL A 277 -7.02 9.84 -16.77
CA VAL A 277 -6.02 10.18 -17.79
C VAL A 277 -5.94 11.69 -17.99
N LYS A 278 -7.07 12.40 -18.01
CA LYS A 278 -7.12 13.86 -18.11
C LYS A 278 -6.39 14.53 -16.94
N ASN A 279 -6.66 14.09 -15.70
CA ASN A 279 -6.07 14.63 -14.49
C ASN A 279 -4.55 14.38 -14.43
N ILE A 280 -4.08 13.21 -14.88
CA ILE A 280 -2.65 12.89 -14.96
C ILE A 280 -1.95 13.72 -16.04
N LYS A 281 -2.58 13.90 -17.22
CA LYS A 281 -2.05 14.79 -18.27
C LYS A 281 -1.94 16.23 -17.78
N ARG A 282 -2.95 16.74 -17.05
CA ARG A 282 -2.90 18.07 -16.42
C ARG A 282 -1.76 18.16 -15.41
N TYR A 283 -1.67 17.21 -14.48
CA TYR A 283 -0.64 17.17 -13.44
C TYR A 283 0.78 17.18 -14.02
N ARG A 284 1.04 16.40 -15.08
CA ARG A 284 2.33 16.41 -15.77
C ARG A 284 2.65 17.79 -16.38
N LYS A 285 1.70 18.43 -17.05
CA LYS A 285 1.87 19.78 -17.62
C LYS A 285 2.10 20.85 -16.55
N ASP A 286 1.40 20.75 -15.42
CA ASP A 286 1.61 21.67 -14.29
C ASP A 286 3.04 21.54 -13.76
N LEU A 287 3.53 20.31 -13.58
CA LEU A 287 4.92 20.06 -13.16
C LEU A 287 5.96 20.55 -14.18
N GLU A 288 5.67 20.47 -15.49
CA GLU A 288 6.53 21.04 -16.53
C GLU A 288 6.62 22.56 -16.42
N ARG A 289 5.46 23.23 -16.25
CA ARG A 289 5.38 24.68 -16.07
C ARG A 289 6.12 25.13 -14.82
N ASP A 290 6.03 24.34 -13.75
CA ASP A 290 6.67 24.64 -12.48
C ASP A 290 8.17 24.24 -12.45
N GLY A 291 8.71 23.73 -13.56
CA GLY A 291 10.12 23.33 -13.67
C GLY A 291 10.52 22.16 -12.76
N SER A 292 9.56 21.32 -12.37
CA SER A 292 9.81 20.23 -11.44
C SER A 292 10.68 19.13 -12.08
N PRO A 293 11.70 18.59 -11.36
CA PRO A 293 12.46 17.42 -11.83
C PRO A 293 11.58 16.20 -12.12
N LEU A 294 10.39 16.11 -11.51
CA LEU A 294 9.44 15.02 -11.74
C LEU A 294 8.88 15.01 -13.17
N ALA A 295 8.94 16.13 -13.89
CA ALA A 295 8.50 16.26 -15.27
C ALA A 295 9.62 15.95 -16.30
N GLU A 296 10.79 15.48 -15.84
CA GLU A 296 11.89 15.10 -16.73
C GLU A 296 11.45 14.08 -17.78
N LYS A 297 11.90 14.33 -19.02
CA LYS A 297 11.57 13.51 -20.19
C LYS A 297 12.82 12.81 -20.71
N THR A 298 12.63 11.59 -21.18
CA THR A 298 13.67 10.82 -21.87
C THR A 298 13.51 10.94 -23.39
N GLU A 299 14.61 10.90 -24.12
CA GLU A 299 14.60 10.95 -25.59
C GLU A 299 14.09 9.63 -26.21
N THR A 300 14.30 8.50 -25.53
CA THR A 300 13.89 7.18 -25.98
C THR A 300 12.52 6.79 -25.41
N ASN A 301 11.50 6.72 -26.27
CA ASN A 301 10.24 6.06 -25.91
C ASN A 301 10.50 4.56 -25.68
N GLN A 302 10.50 4.10 -24.42
CA GLN A 302 10.37 2.67 -24.16
C GLN A 302 9.02 2.20 -24.73
N SER A 303 9.04 1.13 -25.51
CA SER A 303 7.94 0.63 -26.33
C SER A 303 6.63 0.48 -25.53
N GLY A 304 5.75 1.49 -25.59
CA GLY A 304 4.40 1.48 -25.00
C GLY A 304 4.14 2.51 -23.89
N GLY A 305 5.17 3.21 -23.41
CA GLY A 305 5.09 4.25 -22.39
C GLY A 305 5.02 5.68 -22.95
N THR A 306 4.99 6.64 -22.03
CA THR A 306 5.09 8.07 -22.26
C THR A 306 6.53 8.55 -22.14
N LYS A 307 6.83 9.76 -22.62
CA LYS A 307 8.19 10.35 -22.59
C LYS A 307 8.71 10.66 -21.19
N TYR A 308 7.88 10.59 -20.14
CA TYR A 308 8.25 11.01 -18.79
C TYR A 308 9.10 9.95 -18.10
N LEU A 309 10.14 10.34 -17.36
CA LEU A 309 10.99 9.39 -16.64
C LEU A 309 10.30 8.87 -15.37
N TYR A 310 9.76 9.78 -14.56
CA TYR A 310 9.23 9.46 -13.23
C TYR A 310 7.73 9.23 -13.20
N LEU A 311 7.00 9.77 -14.18
CA LEU A 311 5.54 9.72 -14.22
C LEU A 311 5.02 8.76 -15.29
N ASP A 312 5.85 7.87 -15.82
CA ASP A 312 5.43 6.91 -16.85
C ASP A 312 4.91 5.59 -16.28
N PHE A 313 3.73 5.69 -15.67
CA PHE A 313 3.05 4.57 -15.02
C PHE A 313 1.61 4.36 -15.50
N ILE A 314 1.15 5.10 -16.52
CA ILE A 314 -0.15 4.90 -17.16
C ILE A 314 0.10 4.61 -18.65
N PRO A 315 -0.47 3.52 -19.21
CA PRO A 315 -0.36 3.24 -20.64
C PRO A 315 -0.86 4.42 -21.48
N VAL A 316 -0.24 4.64 -22.65
CA VAL A 316 -0.68 5.66 -23.60
C VAL A 316 -2.17 5.48 -23.89
N THR A 317 -2.96 6.52 -23.58
CA THR A 317 -4.42 6.45 -23.62
C THR A 317 -5.04 7.70 -24.24
N PHE A 318 -6.06 7.49 -25.05
CA PHE A 318 -6.83 8.50 -25.78
C PHE A 318 -8.33 8.34 -25.48
N VAL A 319 -9.05 9.47 -25.40
CA VAL A 319 -10.48 9.49 -25.15
C VAL A 319 -11.23 9.67 -26.47
N LEU A 320 -12.05 8.70 -26.85
CA LEU A 320 -12.82 8.73 -28.09
C LEU A 320 -14.23 9.31 -27.86
N PRO A 321 -14.78 10.08 -28.81
CA PRO A 321 -14.22 10.38 -30.15
C PRO A 321 -13.22 11.54 -30.23
N ALA A 322 -13.05 12.32 -29.15
CA ALA A 322 -12.29 13.58 -29.16
C ALA A 322 -10.82 13.44 -29.62
N ASP A 323 -10.13 12.38 -29.16
CA ASP A 323 -8.72 12.15 -29.43
C ASP A 323 -8.49 11.19 -30.63
N TYR A 324 -9.50 10.96 -31.49
CA TYR A 324 -9.41 9.96 -32.57
C TYR A 324 -8.23 10.20 -33.52
N ASN A 325 -8.01 11.44 -33.95
CA ASN A 325 -6.92 11.78 -34.88
C ASN A 325 -5.55 11.55 -34.22
N MET A 326 -5.39 11.95 -32.95
CA MET A 326 -4.16 11.72 -32.19
C MET A 326 -3.87 10.22 -32.03
N PHE A 327 -4.91 9.41 -31.77
CA PHE A 327 -4.77 7.96 -31.73
C PHE A 327 -4.32 7.37 -33.07
N VAL A 328 -4.92 7.81 -34.19
CA VAL A 328 -4.56 7.32 -35.52
C VAL A 328 -3.10 7.65 -35.87
N GLU A 329 -2.63 8.85 -35.52
CA GLU A 329 -1.22 9.23 -35.67
C GLU A 329 -0.29 8.34 -34.87
N GLU A 330 -0.62 8.08 -33.59
CA GLU A 330 0.19 7.21 -32.74
C GLU A 330 0.19 5.75 -33.23
N TYR A 331 -0.96 5.24 -33.66
CA TYR A 331 -1.06 3.90 -34.25
C TYR A 331 -0.22 3.77 -35.52
N ARG A 332 -0.18 4.80 -36.38
CA ARG A 332 0.62 4.78 -37.61
C ARG A 332 2.13 4.68 -37.36
N LYS A 333 2.62 5.17 -36.21
CA LYS A 333 4.03 5.02 -35.82
C LYS A 333 4.40 3.57 -35.51
N ASN A 334 3.45 2.79 -34.99
CA ASN A 334 3.65 1.37 -34.71
C ASN A 334 2.38 0.55 -35.05
N PRO A 335 2.17 0.19 -36.33
CA PRO A 335 0.95 -0.48 -36.78
C PRO A 335 0.74 -1.89 -36.21
N SER A 336 1.81 -2.54 -35.71
CA SER A 336 1.74 -3.84 -35.02
C SER A 336 1.27 -3.75 -33.57
N SER A 337 1.07 -2.55 -33.04
CA SER A 337 0.66 -2.36 -31.64
C SER A 337 -0.77 -2.84 -31.38
N THR A 338 -0.96 -3.51 -30.25
CA THR A 338 -2.28 -3.91 -29.76
C THR A 338 -2.80 -2.88 -28.77
N TRP A 339 -4.08 -2.55 -28.90
CA TRP A 339 -4.80 -1.57 -28.10
C TRP A 339 -6.02 -2.23 -27.46
N ILE A 340 -6.42 -1.72 -26.30
CA ILE A 340 -7.59 -2.16 -25.55
C ILE A 340 -8.60 -1.02 -25.48
N MET A 341 -9.81 -1.27 -25.97
CA MET A 341 -10.93 -0.36 -25.84
C MET A 341 -11.72 -0.68 -24.59
N LYS A 342 -12.05 0.35 -23.82
CA LYS A 342 -12.83 0.23 -22.58
C LYS A 342 -13.87 1.34 -22.51
N PRO A 343 -15.13 1.05 -22.15
CA PRO A 343 -16.10 2.09 -21.83
C PRO A 343 -15.67 2.89 -20.60
N CYS A 344 -15.89 4.21 -20.60
CA CYS A 344 -15.43 5.10 -19.53
C CYS A 344 -16.14 4.86 -18.18
N GLY A 345 -17.43 4.48 -18.21
CA GLY A 345 -18.28 4.37 -17.03
C GLY A 345 -18.67 2.95 -16.61
N LYS A 346 -18.24 1.91 -17.32
CA LYS A 346 -18.53 0.52 -16.96
C LYS A 346 -17.35 -0.14 -16.25
N SER A 347 -17.66 -1.18 -15.48
CA SER A 347 -16.71 -1.97 -14.71
C SER A 347 -16.86 -3.47 -15.06
N GLN A 348 -16.14 -4.34 -14.34
CA GLN A 348 -16.25 -5.81 -14.45
C GLN A 348 -15.86 -6.42 -15.80
N GLY A 349 -15.27 -5.65 -16.71
CA GLY A 349 -14.82 -6.16 -18.01
C GLY A 349 -15.89 -6.11 -19.11
N ALA A 350 -17.08 -5.58 -18.82
CA ALA A 350 -18.15 -5.45 -19.80
C ALA A 350 -17.79 -4.42 -20.88
N GLY A 351 -17.95 -4.80 -22.15
CA GLY A 351 -17.70 -3.93 -23.30
C GLY A 351 -16.22 -3.70 -23.63
N ILE A 352 -15.31 -4.50 -23.07
CA ILE A 352 -13.88 -4.42 -23.37
C ILE A 352 -13.56 -5.28 -24.59
N PHE A 353 -12.78 -4.76 -25.52
CA PHE A 353 -12.29 -5.52 -26.67
C PHE A 353 -10.91 -5.04 -27.11
N LEU A 354 -10.17 -5.92 -27.80
CA LEU A 354 -8.83 -5.62 -28.32
C LEU A 354 -8.88 -5.19 -29.79
N ILE A 355 -8.01 -4.25 -30.14
CA ILE A 355 -7.83 -3.75 -31.50
C ILE A 355 -6.35 -3.87 -31.87
N ASN A 356 -6.09 -4.61 -32.93
CA ASN A 356 -4.78 -4.72 -33.57
C ASN A 356 -4.76 -4.10 -34.98
N LYS A 357 -5.94 -3.80 -35.57
CA LYS A 357 -6.09 -3.23 -36.92
C LYS A 357 -7.10 -2.09 -36.89
N LEU A 358 -6.78 -0.96 -37.53
CA LEU A 358 -7.70 0.20 -37.65
C LEU A 358 -9.03 -0.15 -38.32
N SER A 359 -9.07 -1.20 -39.15
CA SER A 359 -10.33 -1.68 -39.76
C SER A 359 -11.34 -2.14 -38.72
N LYS A 360 -10.90 -2.82 -37.64
CA LYS A 360 -11.79 -3.22 -36.53
C LYS A 360 -12.42 -2.00 -35.85
N LEU A 361 -11.64 -0.92 -35.65
CA LEU A 361 -12.15 0.33 -35.07
C LEU A 361 -13.18 1.03 -35.95
N LYS A 362 -12.93 1.09 -37.27
CA LYS A 362 -13.88 1.69 -38.24
C LYS A 362 -15.19 0.90 -38.31
N LYS A 363 -15.12 -0.44 -38.26
CA LYS A 363 -16.29 -1.32 -38.22
C LYS A 363 -17.13 -1.04 -36.98
N TRP A 364 -16.52 -1.06 -35.80
CA TRP A 364 -17.18 -0.74 -34.53
C TRP A 364 -17.82 0.66 -34.55
N SER A 365 -17.12 1.67 -35.07
CA SER A 365 -17.68 3.03 -35.16
C SER A 365 -18.89 3.14 -36.10
N ARG A 366 -18.97 2.31 -37.15
CA ARG A 366 -20.14 2.26 -38.04
C ARG A 366 -21.31 1.55 -37.38
N GLU A 367 -21.05 0.42 -36.73
CA GLU A 367 -22.06 -0.35 -35.97
C GLU A 367 -22.66 0.46 -34.81
N ALA A 368 -21.86 1.30 -34.16
CA ALA A 368 -22.31 2.23 -33.11
C ALA A 368 -23.24 3.35 -33.63
N LYS A 369 -23.22 3.65 -34.94
CA LYS A 369 -24.03 4.71 -35.57
C LYS A 369 -25.33 4.19 -36.18
N THR A 370 -25.52 2.86 -36.27
CA THR A 370 -26.72 2.26 -36.86
C THR A 370 -27.93 2.40 -35.93
N ALA A 371 -29.09 2.78 -36.47
CA ALA A 371 -30.31 3.16 -35.75
C ALA A 371 -30.94 2.09 -34.82
N PHE A 372 -30.44 0.85 -34.85
CA PHE A 372 -30.96 -0.26 -34.05
C PHE A 372 -30.33 -0.37 -32.63
N HIS A 373 -29.30 0.42 -32.32
CA HIS A 373 -28.67 0.45 -30.98
C HIS A 373 -28.35 1.89 -30.49
N PRO A 374 -29.37 2.73 -30.22
CA PRO A 374 -29.21 4.14 -29.82
C PRO A 374 -28.42 4.36 -28.52
N GLN A 375 -28.14 3.31 -27.73
CA GLN A 375 -27.37 3.38 -26.49
C GLN A 375 -25.85 3.41 -26.70
N ILE A 376 -25.33 2.88 -27.83
CA ILE A 376 -23.87 2.80 -28.08
C ILE A 376 -23.31 4.16 -28.52
N GLY A 377 -24.10 4.98 -29.23
CA GLY A 377 -23.69 6.29 -29.73
C GLY A 377 -23.46 7.37 -28.66
N LYS A 378 -23.93 7.17 -27.41
CA LYS A 378 -23.74 8.10 -26.29
C LYS A 378 -22.62 7.71 -25.32
N GLU A 379 -22.06 6.51 -25.41
CA GLU A 379 -21.03 6.04 -24.48
C GLU A 379 -19.64 6.50 -24.93
N SER A 380 -18.94 7.26 -24.06
CA SER A 380 -17.52 7.57 -24.27
C SER A 380 -16.65 6.34 -23.99
N TYR A 381 -15.63 6.15 -24.82
CA TYR A 381 -14.66 5.07 -24.70
C TYR A 381 -13.25 5.63 -24.51
N VAL A 382 -12.42 4.92 -23.76
CA VAL A 382 -10.97 5.10 -23.77
C VAL A 382 -10.34 3.99 -24.61
N ILE A 383 -9.34 4.36 -25.41
CA ILE A 383 -8.46 3.43 -26.10
C ILE A 383 -7.06 3.56 -25.50
N SER A 384 -6.55 2.47 -24.93
CA SER A 384 -5.27 2.42 -24.22
C SER A 384 -4.34 1.42 -24.89
N ARG A 385 -3.03 1.67 -24.87
CA ARG A 385 -2.03 0.69 -25.29
C ARG A 385 -2.16 -0.56 -24.42
N TYR A 386 -2.29 -1.72 -25.07
CA TYR A 386 -2.33 -2.99 -24.36
C TYR A 386 -0.93 -3.37 -23.88
N ILE A 387 -0.81 -3.79 -22.62
CA ILE A 387 0.43 -4.32 -22.04
C ILE A 387 0.55 -5.77 -22.50
N ASP A 388 1.30 -5.98 -23.59
CA ASP A 388 1.48 -7.26 -24.27
C ASP A 388 2.61 -8.12 -23.66
N ASN A 389 3.44 -7.53 -22.78
CA ASN A 389 4.54 -8.17 -22.06
C ASN A 389 4.32 -8.26 -20.53
N PRO A 390 3.16 -8.73 -20.02
CA PRO A 390 2.92 -8.81 -18.58
C PRO A 390 3.91 -9.79 -17.92
N LEU A 391 4.21 -9.56 -16.64
CA LEU A 391 4.88 -10.55 -15.82
C LEU A 391 3.98 -11.78 -15.70
N LEU A 392 4.52 -12.94 -16.05
CA LEU A 392 3.82 -14.22 -15.99
C LEU A 392 4.33 -15.04 -14.81
N ILE A 393 3.42 -15.72 -14.11
CA ILE A 393 3.76 -16.71 -13.09
C ILE A 393 3.07 -18.01 -13.47
N GLY A 394 3.84 -19.08 -13.64
CA GLY A 394 3.33 -20.33 -14.21
C GLY A 394 2.77 -20.19 -15.63
N GLY A 395 3.22 -19.18 -16.38
CA GLY A 395 2.71 -18.85 -17.72
C GLY A 395 1.34 -18.16 -17.72
N LYS A 396 0.78 -17.79 -16.56
CA LYS A 396 -0.52 -17.11 -16.46
C LYS A 396 -0.33 -15.62 -16.17
N LYS A 397 -1.12 -14.79 -16.85
CA LYS A 397 -1.21 -13.34 -16.61
C LYS A 397 -1.96 -13.07 -15.31
N PHE A 398 -1.60 -11.99 -14.62
CA PHE A 398 -2.32 -11.54 -13.44
C PHE A 398 -2.37 -10.01 -13.34
N ASP A 399 -3.35 -9.50 -12.60
CA ASP A 399 -3.36 -8.12 -12.11
C ASP A 399 -3.26 -8.10 -10.59
N LEU A 400 -2.83 -6.97 -10.05
CA LEU A 400 -2.72 -6.71 -8.61
C LEU A 400 -3.84 -5.78 -8.16
N ARG A 401 -4.65 -6.24 -7.21
CA ARG A 401 -5.63 -5.44 -6.46
C ARG A 401 -5.02 -4.97 -5.14
N LEU A 402 -4.87 -3.66 -4.98
CA LEU A 402 -4.50 -3.01 -3.73
C LEU A 402 -5.63 -2.11 -3.22
N TYR A 403 -5.67 -1.89 -1.91
CA TYR A 403 -6.66 -1.02 -1.28
C TYR A 403 -5.96 0.22 -0.70
N VAL A 404 -6.49 1.40 -1.02
CA VAL A 404 -5.97 2.68 -0.54
C VAL A 404 -7.12 3.48 0.04
N LEU A 405 -7.08 3.73 1.35
CA LEU A 405 -8.01 4.60 2.04
C LEU A 405 -7.52 6.04 1.94
N VAL A 406 -8.39 6.97 1.55
CA VAL A 406 -8.14 8.41 1.59
C VAL A 406 -9.14 9.03 2.55
N THR A 407 -8.63 9.72 3.58
CA THR A 407 -9.47 10.39 4.59
C THR A 407 -9.56 11.89 4.39
N SER A 408 -8.68 12.46 3.56
CA SER A 408 -8.71 13.87 3.19
C SER A 408 -7.86 14.10 1.96
N PHE A 409 -8.26 15.04 1.11
CA PHE A 409 -7.44 15.56 0.00
C PHE A 409 -6.79 16.91 0.35
N ARG A 410 -7.19 17.55 1.46
CA ARG A 410 -6.66 18.85 1.91
C ARG A 410 -6.55 18.88 3.44
N PRO A 411 -5.37 18.55 4.02
CA PRO A 411 -4.19 18.00 3.35
C PRO A 411 -4.41 16.55 2.87
N LEU A 412 -3.72 16.12 1.82
CA LEU A 412 -3.81 14.74 1.31
C LEU A 412 -3.33 13.74 2.37
N LYS A 413 -4.25 12.93 2.90
CA LYS A 413 -4.02 11.83 3.84
C LYS A 413 -4.49 10.52 3.22
N ALA A 414 -3.55 9.62 2.94
CA ALA A 414 -3.84 8.33 2.32
C ALA A 414 -3.10 7.19 3.04
N TYR A 415 -3.75 6.03 3.11
CA TYR A 415 -3.29 4.84 3.81
C TYR A 415 -3.40 3.63 2.88
N GLN A 416 -2.27 3.00 2.57
CA GLN A 416 -2.23 1.77 1.80
C GLN A 416 -2.46 0.57 2.72
N PHE A 417 -3.49 -0.23 2.45
CA PHE A 417 -3.73 -1.44 3.21
C PHE A 417 -2.64 -2.49 2.93
N LYS A 418 -2.14 -3.14 3.98
CA LYS A 418 -1.04 -4.12 3.87
C LYS A 418 -1.43 -5.39 3.14
N LEU A 419 -2.71 -5.74 3.15
CA LEU A 419 -3.22 -6.91 2.44
C LEU A 419 -3.77 -6.48 1.08
N GLY A 420 -3.57 -7.33 0.10
CA GLY A 420 -4.15 -7.23 -1.24
C GLY A 420 -4.00 -8.58 -1.92
N PHE A 421 -4.39 -8.66 -3.19
CA PHE A 421 -4.32 -9.92 -3.91
C PHE A 421 -4.05 -9.73 -5.40
N CYS A 422 -3.32 -10.68 -5.96
CA CYS A 422 -3.22 -10.93 -7.38
C CYS A 422 -4.44 -11.71 -7.86
N ARG A 423 -5.00 -11.35 -9.01
CA ARG A 423 -6.02 -12.13 -9.72
C ARG A 423 -5.41 -12.71 -10.99
N PHE A 424 -5.37 -14.04 -11.08
CA PHE A 424 -4.81 -14.74 -12.23
C PHE A 424 -5.88 -15.01 -13.30
N CYS A 425 -5.48 -15.00 -14.56
CA CYS A 425 -6.24 -15.64 -15.63
C CYS A 425 -6.28 -17.16 -15.39
N THR A 426 -7.37 -17.81 -15.81
CA THR A 426 -7.50 -19.27 -15.76
C THR A 426 -6.61 -19.94 -16.80
N VAL A 427 -6.46 -19.34 -17.97
CA VAL A 427 -5.69 -19.89 -19.10
C VAL A 427 -4.27 -19.31 -19.13
N LYS A 428 -3.31 -20.07 -19.70
CA LYS A 428 -1.97 -19.57 -19.99
C LYS A 428 -2.04 -18.39 -20.96
N TYR A 429 -1.15 -17.43 -20.76
CA TYR A 429 -1.09 -16.24 -21.59
C TYR A 429 -0.48 -16.56 -22.95
N ASP A 430 -1.21 -16.21 -24.00
CA ASP A 430 -0.76 -16.27 -25.40
C ASP A 430 -1.05 -14.93 -26.07
N THR A 431 -0.16 -14.52 -26.98
CA THR A 431 -0.25 -13.31 -27.80
C THR A 431 -0.62 -13.61 -29.26
N SER A 432 -0.86 -14.88 -29.61
CA SER A 432 -1.24 -15.29 -30.95
C SER A 432 -2.52 -14.59 -31.42
N VAL A 433 -2.56 -14.17 -32.69
CA VAL A 433 -3.66 -13.40 -33.28
C VAL A 433 -5.00 -14.17 -33.26
N THR A 434 -4.92 -15.51 -33.24
CA THR A 434 -6.04 -16.44 -33.16
C THR A 434 -6.78 -16.38 -31.83
N GLU A 435 -6.12 -16.01 -30.74
CA GLU A 435 -6.69 -15.96 -29.38
C GLU A 435 -7.02 -14.54 -28.90
N LEU A 436 -6.82 -13.50 -29.73
CA LEU A 436 -7.13 -12.10 -29.36
C LEU A 436 -8.61 -11.87 -29.03
N ASP A 437 -9.50 -12.68 -29.60
CA ASP A 437 -10.94 -12.63 -29.32
C ASP A 437 -11.30 -13.48 -28.07
N ASN A 438 -10.37 -14.29 -27.54
CA ASN A 438 -10.54 -15.06 -26.31
C ASN A 438 -10.28 -14.17 -25.08
N MET A 439 -11.35 -13.54 -24.59
CA MET A 439 -11.30 -12.63 -23.43
C MET A 439 -10.78 -13.29 -22.14
N TYR A 440 -10.85 -14.63 -22.01
CA TYR A 440 -10.38 -15.37 -20.82
C TYR A 440 -8.86 -15.36 -20.65
N VAL A 441 -8.11 -15.19 -21.75
CA VAL A 441 -6.63 -15.09 -21.73
C VAL A 441 -6.18 -13.70 -21.28
N HIS A 442 -6.96 -12.67 -21.64
CA HIS A 442 -6.53 -11.28 -21.56
C HIS A 442 -7.11 -10.48 -20.39
N LEU A 443 -8.28 -10.88 -19.87
CA LEU A 443 -8.99 -10.20 -18.78
C LEU A 443 -9.00 -11.03 -17.50
N THR A 444 -8.46 -10.48 -16.42
CA THR A 444 -8.28 -11.14 -15.12
C THR A 444 -9.52 -11.03 -14.19
N ASN A 445 -10.62 -10.45 -14.67
CA ASN A 445 -11.79 -10.18 -13.85
C ASN A 445 -12.53 -11.46 -13.44
N VAL A 446 -12.89 -11.56 -12.15
CA VAL A 446 -13.57 -12.73 -11.58
C VAL A 446 -14.91 -13.04 -12.25
N SER A 447 -15.65 -12.02 -12.71
CA SER A 447 -16.89 -12.19 -13.49
C SER A 447 -16.68 -12.96 -14.80
N VAL A 448 -15.53 -12.74 -15.44
CA VAL A 448 -15.13 -13.45 -16.65
C VAL A 448 -14.57 -14.82 -16.28
N GLN A 449 -13.64 -14.88 -15.33
CA GLN A 449 -12.88 -16.09 -15.00
C GLN A 449 -13.68 -17.22 -14.33
N LYS A 450 -14.82 -16.91 -13.68
CA LYS A 450 -15.69 -17.92 -13.03
C LYS A 450 -16.28 -18.96 -13.98
N HIS A 451 -16.38 -18.65 -15.27
CA HIS A 451 -16.91 -19.56 -16.28
C HIS A 451 -15.81 -20.44 -16.92
N GLY A 452 -14.54 -20.25 -16.53
CA GLY A 452 -13.42 -21.04 -17.05
C GLY A 452 -13.33 -22.42 -16.40
N GLY A 453 -13.12 -23.47 -17.20
CA GLY A 453 -13.08 -24.88 -16.74
C GLY A 453 -11.96 -25.20 -15.73
N GLU A 454 -10.88 -24.41 -15.68
CA GLU A 454 -9.77 -24.58 -14.71
C GLU A 454 -9.93 -23.74 -13.43
N TYR A 455 -11.11 -23.15 -13.16
CA TYR A 455 -11.29 -22.30 -11.99
C TYR A 455 -11.19 -23.09 -10.69
N ASN A 456 -10.14 -22.83 -9.92
CA ASN A 456 -9.95 -23.47 -8.62
C ASN A 456 -10.82 -22.79 -7.55
N ASN A 457 -11.88 -23.46 -7.10
CA ASN A 457 -12.82 -22.93 -6.09
C ASN A 457 -12.20 -22.70 -4.69
N LEU A 458 -11.09 -23.38 -4.34
CA LEU A 458 -10.43 -23.24 -3.03
C LEU A 458 -9.65 -21.93 -2.90
N HIS A 459 -8.92 -21.55 -3.95
CA HIS A 459 -8.09 -20.33 -3.95
C HIS A 459 -8.62 -19.21 -4.86
N GLY A 460 -9.62 -19.50 -5.70
CA GLY A 460 -10.26 -18.56 -6.62
C GLY A 460 -9.35 -17.98 -7.70
N GLY A 461 -8.22 -18.66 -8.00
CA GLY A 461 -7.17 -18.11 -8.87
C GLY A 461 -6.53 -16.84 -8.29
N LYS A 462 -6.45 -16.71 -6.96
CA LYS A 462 -5.89 -15.55 -6.30
C LYS A 462 -4.64 -15.88 -5.50
N TRP A 463 -3.74 -14.91 -5.44
CA TRP A 463 -2.58 -14.97 -4.57
C TRP A 463 -2.51 -13.73 -3.69
N SER A 464 -2.08 -13.86 -2.43
CA SER A 464 -1.88 -12.67 -1.60
C SER A 464 -0.69 -11.86 -2.10
N VAL A 465 -0.71 -10.55 -1.89
CA VAL A 465 0.44 -9.67 -2.16
C VAL A 465 1.69 -10.15 -1.40
N GLN A 466 1.52 -10.67 -0.18
CA GLN A 466 2.60 -11.24 0.62
C GLN A 466 3.30 -12.38 -0.11
N ASN A 467 2.53 -13.27 -0.73
CA ASN A 467 3.10 -14.39 -1.44
C ASN A 467 3.73 -13.96 -2.78
N LEU A 468 3.14 -12.98 -3.48
CA LEU A 468 3.79 -12.36 -4.64
C LEU A 468 5.15 -11.79 -4.24
N ARG A 469 5.21 -11.05 -3.12
CA ARG A 469 6.47 -10.48 -2.60
C ARG A 469 7.47 -11.57 -2.29
N LEU A 470 7.07 -12.62 -1.57
CA LEU A 470 7.93 -13.76 -1.25
C LEU A 470 8.47 -14.45 -2.51
N TYR A 471 7.63 -14.62 -3.53
CA TYR A 471 8.03 -15.21 -4.81
C TYR A 471 9.06 -14.35 -5.55
N LEU A 472 8.84 -13.03 -5.60
CA LEU A 472 9.78 -12.11 -6.23
C LEU A 472 11.10 -12.03 -5.45
N GLU A 473 11.06 -12.01 -4.12
CA GLU A 473 12.26 -12.05 -3.28
C GLU A 473 13.07 -13.32 -3.55
N GLY A 474 12.39 -14.47 -3.66
CA GLY A 474 13.04 -15.77 -3.92
C GLY A 474 13.56 -15.94 -5.35
N THR A 475 12.96 -15.28 -6.36
CA THR A 475 13.32 -15.46 -7.78
C THR A 475 14.16 -14.33 -8.36
N ARG A 476 14.01 -13.11 -7.87
CA ARG A 476 14.67 -11.88 -8.37
C ARG A 476 15.52 -11.18 -7.33
N GLY A 477 15.44 -11.58 -6.06
CA GLY A 477 16.14 -10.94 -4.95
C GLY A 477 15.33 -9.84 -4.28
N LYS A 478 15.74 -9.52 -3.04
CA LYS A 478 15.02 -8.61 -2.15
C LYS A 478 15.05 -7.16 -2.65
N GLU A 479 16.21 -6.66 -3.09
CA GLU A 479 16.37 -5.27 -3.50
C GLU A 479 15.49 -4.91 -4.71
N VAL A 480 15.47 -5.79 -5.71
CA VAL A 480 14.62 -5.65 -6.91
C VAL A 480 13.14 -5.64 -6.53
N THR A 481 12.76 -6.53 -5.60
CA THR A 481 11.39 -6.61 -5.10
C THR A 481 11.00 -5.33 -4.34
N ASP A 482 11.85 -4.86 -3.44
CA ASP A 482 11.62 -3.63 -2.68
C ASP A 482 11.51 -2.41 -3.62
N LYS A 483 12.31 -2.36 -4.68
CA LYS A 483 12.21 -1.32 -5.72
C LYS A 483 10.87 -1.36 -6.44
N LEU A 484 10.39 -2.54 -6.85
CA LEU A 484 9.07 -2.68 -7.49
C LEU A 484 7.94 -2.18 -6.58
N PHE A 485 7.92 -2.60 -5.31
CA PHE A 485 6.89 -2.16 -4.37
C PHE A 485 6.99 -0.67 -4.06
N GLY A 486 8.21 -0.10 -4.05
CA GLY A 486 8.43 1.35 -4.02
C GLY A 486 7.82 2.07 -5.22
N SER A 487 8.04 1.56 -6.43
CA SER A 487 7.43 2.09 -7.66
C SER A 487 5.90 1.98 -7.69
N ILE A 488 5.33 0.94 -7.07
CA ILE A 488 3.88 0.81 -6.89
C ILE A 488 3.35 1.91 -5.96
N THR A 489 4.00 2.14 -4.81
CA THR A 489 3.64 3.23 -3.90
C THR A 489 3.80 4.59 -4.57
N TRP A 490 4.85 4.79 -5.35
CA TRP A 490 5.11 6.01 -6.14
C TRP A 490 3.95 6.34 -7.08
N LEU A 491 3.52 5.35 -7.87
CA LEU A 491 2.39 5.44 -8.77
C LEU A 491 1.11 5.83 -8.03
N ILE A 492 0.82 5.22 -6.87
CA ILE A 492 -0.37 5.53 -6.05
C ILE A 492 -0.32 6.97 -5.53
N VAL A 493 0.84 7.42 -5.04
CA VAL A 493 0.99 8.78 -4.50
C VAL A 493 0.76 9.81 -5.61
N HIS A 494 1.35 9.60 -6.79
CA HIS A 494 1.22 10.54 -7.89
C HIS A 494 -0.16 10.52 -8.56
N SER A 495 -0.85 9.38 -8.58
CA SER A 495 -2.24 9.36 -9.03
C SER A 495 -3.17 10.14 -8.10
N LEU A 496 -2.96 10.06 -6.78
CA LEU A 496 -3.70 10.85 -5.80
C LEU A 496 -3.36 12.35 -5.88
N ARG A 497 -2.07 12.70 -6.01
CA ARG A 497 -1.65 14.10 -6.17
C ARG A 497 -2.23 14.75 -7.43
N ALA A 498 -2.33 14.00 -8.53
CA ALA A 498 -2.88 14.51 -9.78
C ALA A 498 -4.36 14.94 -9.67
N VAL A 499 -5.13 14.26 -8.82
CA VAL A 499 -6.56 14.57 -8.59
C VAL A 499 -6.81 15.49 -7.40
N SER A 500 -5.83 15.63 -6.49
CA SER A 500 -5.96 16.43 -5.26
C SER A 500 -6.44 17.88 -5.47
N PRO A 501 -6.03 18.61 -6.54
CA PRO A 501 -6.50 19.97 -6.77
C PRO A 501 -8.00 20.05 -7.13
N VAL A 502 -8.53 19.04 -7.81
CA VAL A 502 -9.93 19.01 -8.28
C VAL A 502 -10.88 18.28 -7.32
N MET A 503 -10.35 17.48 -6.40
CA MET A 503 -11.18 16.80 -5.40
C MET A 503 -11.89 17.79 -4.48
N ALA A 504 -13.19 17.57 -4.31
CA ALA A 504 -13.98 18.21 -3.27
C ALA A 504 -13.55 17.59 -1.95
N SER A 505 -12.97 18.40 -1.08
CA SER A 505 -12.59 17.96 0.26
C SER A 505 -13.73 18.32 1.20
N ASP A 506 -14.31 17.30 1.83
CA ASP A 506 -15.29 17.43 2.88
C ASP A 506 -14.81 16.59 4.08
N ARG A 507 -14.96 17.12 5.30
CA ARG A 507 -14.49 16.45 6.53
C ARG A 507 -15.29 15.20 6.87
N HIS A 508 -16.55 15.13 6.42
CA HIS A 508 -17.44 14.00 6.67
C HIS A 508 -17.10 12.81 5.75
N CYS A 509 -16.27 13.03 4.72
CA CYS A 509 -16.01 12.03 3.68
C CYS A 509 -14.69 11.31 3.88
N PHE A 510 -14.73 10.00 3.64
CA PHE A 510 -13.55 9.20 3.35
C PHE A 510 -13.83 8.33 2.12
N GLU A 511 -12.82 7.70 1.55
CA GLU A 511 -13.02 6.80 0.40
C GLU A 511 -12.00 5.68 0.41
N CYS A 512 -12.47 4.45 0.19
CA CYS A 512 -11.61 3.30 -0.02
C CYS A 512 -11.52 2.98 -1.51
N TYR A 513 -10.39 3.26 -2.14
CA TYR A 513 -10.14 2.95 -3.54
C TYR A 513 -9.53 1.55 -3.71
N GLY A 514 -9.97 0.83 -4.75
CA GLY A 514 -9.32 -0.37 -5.25
C GLY A 514 -8.43 -0.05 -6.45
N TYR A 515 -7.12 -0.14 -6.28
CA TYR A 515 -6.14 0.05 -7.36
C TYR A 515 -5.89 -1.24 -8.11
N ASP A 516 -5.99 -1.19 -9.44
CA ASP A 516 -5.72 -2.31 -10.35
C ASP A 516 -4.42 -2.02 -11.11
N ILE A 517 -3.39 -2.80 -10.82
CA ILE A 517 -2.04 -2.61 -11.37
C ILE A 517 -1.61 -3.86 -12.12
N ILE A 518 -1.03 -3.69 -13.30
CA ILE A 518 -0.34 -4.76 -14.02
C ILE A 518 1.16 -4.52 -13.90
N ILE A 519 1.92 -5.58 -13.63
CA ILE A 519 3.38 -5.54 -13.64
C ILE A 519 3.84 -6.15 -14.95
N ASP A 520 4.73 -5.49 -15.67
CA ASP A 520 5.32 -6.05 -16.88
C ASP A 520 6.54 -6.94 -16.61
N ASN A 521 7.05 -7.60 -17.65
CA ASN A 521 8.20 -8.50 -17.55
C ASN A 521 9.51 -7.81 -17.14
N THR A 522 9.59 -6.48 -17.22
CA THR A 522 10.71 -5.66 -16.74
C THR A 522 10.54 -5.19 -15.29
N LEU A 523 9.48 -5.66 -14.62
CA LEU A 523 9.10 -5.26 -13.25
C LEU A 523 8.73 -3.77 -13.15
N LYS A 524 8.14 -3.21 -14.20
CA LYS A 524 7.53 -1.88 -14.17
C LYS A 524 6.02 -2.00 -13.88
N PRO A 525 5.51 -1.26 -12.88
CA PRO A 525 4.08 -1.25 -12.58
C PRO A 525 3.32 -0.25 -13.47
N TRP A 526 2.17 -0.68 -13.96
CA TRP A 526 1.26 0.10 -14.79
C TRP A 526 -0.11 0.20 -14.12
N LEU A 527 -0.59 1.42 -13.91
CA LEU A 527 -1.93 1.70 -13.39
C LEU A 527 -2.94 1.47 -14.51
N VAL A 528 -3.85 0.53 -14.28
CA VAL A 528 -4.86 0.14 -15.27
C VAL A 528 -6.18 0.83 -14.99
N GLU A 529 -6.62 0.82 -13.73
CA GLU A 529 -7.81 1.52 -13.27
C GLU A 529 -7.77 1.73 -11.75
N VAL A 530 -8.57 2.68 -11.28
CA VAL A 530 -8.88 2.86 -9.87
C VAL A 530 -10.39 2.71 -9.72
N ASN A 531 -10.82 1.87 -8.79
CA ASN A 531 -12.22 1.58 -8.55
C ASN A 531 -12.67 2.28 -7.25
N ALA A 532 -13.65 3.18 -7.35
CA ALA A 532 -14.43 3.61 -6.19
C ALA A 532 -15.37 2.47 -5.77
N SER A 533 -15.67 2.34 -4.47
CA SER A 533 -16.49 1.24 -3.92
C SER A 533 -16.03 -0.16 -4.38
N PRO A 534 -14.76 -0.57 -4.13
CA PRO A 534 -14.29 -1.87 -4.57
C PRO A 534 -15.15 -3.00 -3.97
N SER A 535 -15.47 -4.02 -4.77
CA SER A 535 -16.38 -5.08 -4.36
C SER A 535 -15.98 -5.72 -3.02
N LEU A 536 -16.93 -5.77 -2.09
CA LEU A 536 -16.80 -6.41 -0.78
C LEU A 536 -17.31 -7.88 -0.77
N THR A 537 -17.73 -8.40 -1.92
CA THR A 537 -18.20 -9.80 -2.04
C THR A 537 -17.07 -10.80 -1.81
N SER A 538 -17.25 -11.71 -0.86
CA SER A 538 -16.22 -12.69 -0.50
C SER A 538 -16.48 -14.01 -1.23
N THR A 539 -15.58 -14.38 -2.15
CA THR A 539 -15.66 -15.65 -2.89
C THR A 539 -14.89 -16.79 -2.20
N THR A 540 -13.91 -16.45 -1.36
CA THR A 540 -13.08 -17.41 -0.62
C THR A 540 -13.01 -17.00 0.85
N VAL A 541 -12.59 -17.93 1.72
CA VAL A 541 -12.35 -17.63 3.14
C VAL A 541 -11.29 -16.53 3.31
N ASN A 542 -10.24 -16.57 2.49
CA ASN A 542 -9.19 -15.56 2.49
C ASN A 542 -9.72 -14.18 2.09
N ASP A 543 -10.61 -14.11 1.09
CA ASP A 543 -11.28 -12.84 0.73
C ASP A 543 -12.10 -12.30 1.91
N ARG A 544 -12.84 -13.18 2.60
CA ARG A 544 -13.66 -12.78 3.76
C ARG A 544 -12.80 -12.22 4.88
N ILE A 545 -11.71 -12.90 5.22
CA ILE A 545 -10.78 -12.44 6.27
C ILE A 545 -10.13 -11.11 5.87
N LEU A 546 -9.64 -11.00 4.63
CA LEU A 546 -8.99 -9.79 4.13
C LEU A 546 -9.95 -8.60 4.16
N LYS A 547 -11.17 -8.77 3.66
CA LYS A 547 -12.16 -7.70 3.57
C LYS A 547 -12.72 -7.32 4.93
N TYR A 548 -12.94 -8.30 5.81
CA TYR A 548 -13.32 -8.01 7.19
C TYR A 548 -12.27 -7.15 7.89
N LYS A 549 -10.99 -7.51 7.77
CA LYS A 549 -9.86 -6.71 8.30
C LYS A 549 -9.73 -5.34 7.65
N LEU A 550 -9.99 -5.24 6.34
CA LEU A 550 -9.98 -3.97 5.62
C LEU A 550 -11.00 -3.01 6.23
N ILE A 551 -12.26 -3.44 6.38
CA ILE A 551 -13.32 -2.62 6.97
C ILE A 551 -13.00 -2.27 8.42
N ASP A 552 -12.58 -3.25 9.22
CA ASP A 552 -12.19 -3.05 10.62
C ASP A 552 -11.12 -1.95 10.76
N ASN A 553 -10.08 -2.00 9.91
CA ASN A 553 -9.00 -1.01 9.92
C ASN A 553 -9.43 0.35 9.36
N ILE A 554 -10.32 0.39 8.36
CA ILE A 554 -10.90 1.65 7.88
C ILE A 554 -11.62 2.35 9.02
N LEU A 555 -12.47 1.64 9.75
CA LEU A 555 -13.21 2.23 10.87
C LEU A 555 -12.26 2.73 11.96
N SER A 556 -11.20 1.98 12.28
CA SER A 556 -10.18 2.44 13.24
C SER A 556 -9.39 3.68 12.81
N VAL A 557 -9.33 3.99 11.51
CA VAL A 557 -8.59 5.15 10.99
C VAL A 557 -9.51 6.36 10.80
N VAL A 558 -10.75 6.12 10.38
CA VAL A 558 -11.73 7.16 10.06
C VAL A 558 -12.39 7.72 11.33
N LEU A 559 -12.64 6.87 12.33
CA LEU A 559 -13.25 7.30 13.57
C LEU A 559 -12.24 8.07 14.44
N PRO A 560 -12.69 9.10 15.19
CA PRO A 560 -11.85 9.77 16.17
C PRO A 560 -11.40 8.82 17.31
N PRO A 561 -10.42 9.23 18.15
CA PRO A 561 -9.85 8.37 19.19
C PRO A 561 -10.84 7.88 20.27
N ASP A 562 -11.93 8.61 20.47
CA ASP A 562 -13.05 8.23 21.35
C ASP A 562 -13.96 7.16 20.72
N GLY A 563 -13.78 6.87 19.42
CA GLY A 563 -14.52 5.87 18.66
C GLY A 563 -15.92 6.31 18.24
N VAL A 564 -16.26 7.59 18.39
CA VAL A 564 -17.59 8.15 18.08
C VAL A 564 -17.45 9.12 16.90
N PRO A 565 -18.21 8.94 15.79
CA PRO A 565 -18.19 9.82 14.62
C PRO A 565 -18.36 11.31 14.91
#